data_AF-A0A7W0ZMU8-F1
#
_entry.id   AF-A0A7W0ZMU8-F1
#
_cell.length_a   1.000
_cell.length_b   1.000
_cell.length_c   1.000
_cell.angle_alpha   90.00
_cell.angle_beta   90.00
_cell.angle_gamma   90.00
#
_symmetry.space_group_name_H-M   'P 1'
#
loop_
_entity.id
_entity.type
_entity.pdbx_description
1 polymer ?
#
loop_
_entity_poly.entity_id
_entity_poly.type
_entity_poly.pdbx_seq_one_letter_code
_entity_poly.pdbx_strand_id
1 'polypeptide(L)' 'MTNVSTERITKIPGVCGGKACIAGHRIRVMDIVILHEHLGMSADEVVTAYPTIT' A
#
# COMPACT_ATOMS: atom_id res chain seq x y z
N MET A 1 13.33 -5.46 -21.82
CA MET A 1 13.46 -4.36 -20.86
C MET A 1 12.18 -4.28 -20.04
N THR A 2 12.17 -4.88 -18.85
CA THR A 2 11.06 -4.75 -17.91
C THR A 2 11.10 -3.32 -17.35
N ASN A 3 10.09 -2.51 -17.69
CA ASN A 3 9.86 -1.24 -17.02
C ASN A 3 9.55 -1.57 -15.55
N VAL A 4 10.55 -1.48 -14.67
CA VAL A 4 10.32 -1.46 -13.23
C VAL A 4 9.65 -0.12 -12.96
N SER A 5 8.31 -0.12 -12.96
CA SER A 5 7.57 1.07 -12.57
C SER A 5 7.94 1.39 -11.13
N THR A 6 8.52 2.58 -10.91
CA THR A 6 8.85 3.10 -9.57
C THR A 6 7.62 3.59 -8.82
N GLU A 7 6.45 3.51 -9.45
CA GLU A 7 5.17 3.88 -8.83
C GLU A 7 4.85 2.92 -7.68
N ARG A 8 4.97 3.43 -6.45
CA ARG A 8 4.60 2.70 -5.23
C ARG A 8 3.09 2.69 -4.97
N ILE A 9 2.33 3.55 -5.65
CA ILE A 9 0.90 3.73 -5.48
C ILE A 9 0.22 3.66 -6.85
N THR A 10 -0.86 2.89 -6.95
CA THR A 10 -1.72 2.80 -8.13
C THR A 10 -3.14 3.26 -7.80
N LYS A 11 -3.85 3.78 -8.80
CA LYS A 11 -5.28 4.13 -8.74
C LYS A 11 -5.99 3.53 -9.94
N ILE A 12 -6.38 2.27 -9.84
CA ILE A 12 -7.01 1.53 -10.94
C ILE A 12 -8.52 1.46 -10.69
N PRO A 13 -9.37 1.94 -11.63
CA PRO A 13 -10.82 1.74 -11.54
C PRO A 13 -11.16 0.26 -11.33
N GLY A 14 -11.99 -0.05 -10.31
CA GLY A 14 -12.33 -1.43 -9.92
C GLY A 14 -11.36 -2.10 -8.94
N VAL A 15 -10.16 -1.56 -8.73
CA VAL A 15 -9.27 -1.97 -7.63
C VAL A 15 -9.57 -1.11 -6.40
N CYS A 16 -10.05 -1.74 -5.32
CA CYS A 16 -10.50 -1.07 -4.10
C CYS A 16 -11.44 0.13 -4.35
N GLY A 17 -12.28 0.04 -5.39
CA GLY A 17 -13.20 1.11 -5.79
C GLY A 17 -12.53 2.31 -6.46
N GLY A 18 -11.36 2.14 -7.09
CA GLY A 18 -10.60 3.24 -7.70
C GLY A 18 -9.80 4.07 -6.69
N LYS A 19 -9.75 3.63 -5.42
CA LYS A 19 -8.96 4.27 -4.37
C LYS A 19 -7.47 4.03 -4.59
N ALA A 20 -6.64 4.88 -3.99
CA ALA A 20 -5.19 4.70 -3.98
C ALA A 20 -4.83 3.41 -3.24
N CYS A 21 -4.08 2.55 -3.91
CA CYS A 21 -3.59 1.28 -3.40
C CYS A 21 -2.08 1.19 -3.56
N ILE A 22 -1.42 0.43 -2.68
CA ILE A 22 -0.03 0.04 -2.89
C ILE A 22 0.07 -0.72 -4.22
N ALA A 23 1.05 -0.36 -5.05
CA ALA A 23 1.22 -0.96 -6.36
C ALA A 23 1.37 -2.49 -6.25
N GLY A 24 0.71 -3.23 -7.13
CA GLY A 24 0.70 -4.69 -7.11
C GLY A 24 -0.15 -5.32 -5.99
N HIS A 25 -0.79 -4.51 -5.14
CA HIS A 25 -1.53 -4.98 -3.98
C HIS A 25 -2.96 -4.46 -3.95
N ARG A 26 -3.83 -5.15 -3.21
CA ARG A 26 -5.19 -4.67 -2.88
C ARG A 26 -5.25 -4.05 -1.48
N ILE A 27 -4.19 -3.37 -1.09
CA ILE A 27 -4.05 -2.67 0.19
C ILE A 27 -4.19 -1.18 -0.08
N ARG A 28 -5.17 -0.51 0.54
CA ARG A 28 -5.37 0.92 0.31
C ARG A 28 -4.34 1.71 1.09
N VAL A 29 -3.90 2.83 0.52
CA VAL A 29 -2.98 3.75 1.21
C VAL A 29 -3.58 4.24 2.53
N MET A 30 -4.90 4.50 2.56
CA MET A 30 -5.60 4.92 3.78
C MET A 30 -5.56 3.87 4.89
N ASP A 31 -5.51 2.58 4.56
CA ASP A 31 -5.41 1.54 5.59
C ASP A 31 -4.05 1.61 6.28
N ILE A 32 -2.97 1.84 5.52
CA ILE A 32 -1.62 2.06 6.06
C ILE A 32 -1.57 3.33 6.92
N VAL A 33 -2.21 4.42 6.48
CA VAL A 33 -2.32 5.66 7.28
C VAL A 33 -3.03 5.39 8.61
N ILE A 34 -4.08 4.58 8.63
CA ILE A 34 -4.77 4.23 9.87
C ILE A 34 -3.85 3.43 10.81
N LEU A 35 -3.12 2.44 10.29
CA LEU A 35 -2.17 1.66 11.09
C LEU A 35 -1.09 2.56 11.72
N HIS A 36 -0.55 3.49 10.94
CA HIS A 36 0.52 4.38 11.40
C HIS A 36 0.01 5.48 12.35
N GLU A 37 -0.97 6.27 11.91
CA GLU A 37 -1.40 7.48 12.63
C GLU A 37 -2.39 7.18 13.77
N HIS A 38 -3.27 6.18 13.60
CA HIS A 38 -4.32 5.89 14.59
C HIS A 38 -3.98 4.72 15.50
N LEU A 39 -3.27 3.70 15.01
CA LEU A 39 -2.85 2.55 15.82
C LEU A 39 -1.40 2.64 16.32
N GLY A 40 -0.65 3.64 15.87
CA GLY A 40 0.73 3.89 16.32
C GLY A 40 1.74 2.84 15.86
N MET A 41 1.43 2.04 14.83
CA MET A 41 2.38 1.09 14.27
C MET A 41 3.46 1.83 13.48
N SER A 42 4.72 1.49 13.74
CA SER A 42 5.84 1.93 12.93
C SER A 42 5.80 1.30 11.52
N ALA A 43 6.51 1.91 10.57
CA ALA A 43 6.60 1.38 9.20
C ALA A 43 7.15 -0.07 9.18
N ASP A 44 8.13 -0.39 10.03
CA ASP A 44 8.70 -1.73 10.12
C ASP A 44 7.68 -2.76 10.64
N GLU A 45 6.84 -2.39 11.59
CA GLU A 45 5.76 -3.26 12.09
C GLU A 45 4.71 -3.50 11.01
N VAL A 46 4.36 -2.46 10.24
CA VAL A 46 3.42 -2.58 9.12
C VAL A 46 3.98 -3.49 8.03
N VAL A 47 5.26 -3.37 7.68
CA VAL A 47 5.93 -4.27 6.72
C VAL A 47 6.04 -5.69 7.28
N THR A 48 6.28 -5.84 8.58
CA THR A 48 6.29 -7.17 9.24
C THR A 48 4.92 -7.84 9.19
N ALA A 49 3.84 -7.07 9.36
CA ALA A 49 2.47 -7.56 9.24
C ALA A 49 2.08 -7.88 7.78
N TYR A 50 2.65 -7.15 6.82
CA TYR A 50 2.39 -7.32 5.39
C TYR A 50 3.72 -7.52 4.64
N PRO A 51 4.36 -8.70 4.70
CA PRO A 51 5.72 -8.91 4.19
C PRO A 51 5.87 -8.75 2.67
N THR A 52 4.76 -8.61 1.94
CA THR A 52 4.76 -8.42 0.48
C THR A 52 4.83 -6.95 0.08
N ILE A 53 4.61 -5.99 0.98
CA ILE A 53 4.76 -4.56 0.70
C ILE A 53 6.20 -4.11 1.00
N THR A 54 6.72 -3.14 0.22
CA THR A 54 8.10 -2.64 0.32
C THR A 54 8.16 -1.16 -0.04
#